data_AF-A0A920NTK8-F1
#
_entry.id   AF-A0A920NTK8-F1
#
_cell.length_a   1.000
_cell.length_b   1.000
_cell.length_c   1.000
_cell.angle_alpha   90.00
_cell.angle_beta   90.00
_cell.angle_gamma   90.00
#
_symmetry.space_group_name_H-M   'P 1'
#
loop_
_entity.id
_entity.type
_entity.pdbx_description
1 polymer ?
#
loop_
_entity_poly.entity_id
_entity_poly.type
_entity_poly.pdbx_seq_one_letter_code
_entity_poly.pdbx_strand_id
1 'polypeptide(L)'
;MRTIAEKTAEMAGASVDVYLPNGQSYPVTYNDEDLTTRVLPSLKKIVGEEGIVRSGRSTGAEDFSFFSQEVPGFYFFLGVNKPDADPYKTAGNHSPFFLY
;
A
#
# COMPACT_ATOMS: atom_id res chain seq x y z
N MET A 1 -4.23 10.91 17.08
CA MET A 1 -5.54 11.54 16.85
C MET A 1 -6.34 11.71 18.15
N ARG A 2 -6.56 10.65 18.94
CA ARG A 2 -7.29 10.73 20.23
C ARG A 2 -6.80 11.85 21.16
N THR A 3 -5.50 11.86 21.48
CA THR A 3 -4.90 12.89 22.35
C THR A 3 -5.12 14.31 21.85
N ILE A 4 -5.04 14.53 20.54
CA ILE A 4 -5.26 15.85 19.95
C ILE A 4 -6.74 16.25 20.14
N ALA A 5 -7.67 15.36 19.80
CA ALA A 5 -9.11 15.62 19.95
C ALA A 5 -9.50 15.91 21.40
N GLU A 6 -9.02 15.11 22.34
CA GLU A 6 -9.27 15.29 23.78
C GLU A 6 -8.73 16.62 24.30
N LYS A 7 -7.47 16.96 23.96
CA LYS A 7 -6.85 18.22 24.40
C LYS A 7 -7.48 19.45 23.76
N THR A 8 -7.96 19.37 22.53
CA THR A 8 -8.71 20.46 21.91
C THR A 8 -10.07 20.67 22.58
N ALA A 9 -10.81 19.59 22.89
CA ALA A 9 -12.08 19.70 23.61
C ALA A 9 -11.90 20.30 25.01
N GLU A 10 -10.90 19.83 25.75
CA GLU A 10 -10.56 20.33 27.10
C GLU A 10 -10.25 21.83 27.07
N MET A 11 -9.45 22.29 26.11
CA MET A 11 -9.14 23.72 25.94
C MET A 11 -10.38 24.58 25.70
N ALA A 12 -11.40 24.03 25.02
CA ALA A 12 -12.66 24.69 24.75
C ALA A 12 -13.68 24.57 25.90
N GLY A 13 -13.31 23.96 27.03
CA GLY A 13 -14.23 23.71 28.15
C GLY A 13 -15.26 22.62 27.87
N ALA A 14 -15.00 21.76 26.88
CA ALA A 14 -15.86 20.66 26.46
C ALA A 14 -15.21 19.30 26.74
N SER A 15 -15.97 18.23 26.51
CA SER A 15 -15.48 16.85 26.47
C SER A 15 -15.85 16.22 25.13
N VAL A 16 -15.13 15.16 24.74
CA VAL A 16 -15.36 14.45 23.48
C VAL A 16 -15.18 12.94 23.69
N ASP A 17 -16.10 12.16 23.12
CA ASP A 17 -15.97 10.70 23.03
C ASP A 17 -15.30 10.34 21.70
N VAL A 18 -14.07 9.83 21.76
CA VAL A 18 -13.31 9.46 20.56
C VAL A 18 -13.45 7.97 20.27
N TYR A 19 -14.34 7.65 19.33
CA TYR A 19 -14.42 6.32 18.72
C TYR A 19 -13.41 6.20 17.57
N LEU A 20 -12.44 5.31 17.74
CA LEU A 20 -11.55 4.86 16.66
C LEU A 20 -11.89 3.40 16.39
N PRO A 21 -12.34 3.03 15.17
CA PRO A 21 -12.60 1.64 14.81
C PRO A 21 -11.30 0.87 14.58
N ASN A 22 -10.42 0.84 15.59
CA ASN A 22 -9.14 0.15 15.55
C ASN A 22 -9.40 -1.35 15.28
N GLY A 23 -8.76 -1.90 14.25
CA GLY A 23 -8.96 -3.30 13.83
C GLY A 23 -10.02 -3.52 12.75
N GLN A 24 -10.80 -2.49 12.35
CA GLN A 24 -11.62 -2.54 11.13
C GLN A 24 -10.87 -2.02 9.89
N SER A 25 -9.62 -1.58 10.07
CA SER A 25 -8.75 -1.12 9.00
C SER A 25 -7.98 -2.30 8.39
N TYR A 26 -7.55 -2.14 7.14
CA TYR A 26 -6.70 -3.15 6.51
C TYR A 26 -5.36 -3.26 7.25
N PRO A 27 -4.91 -4.48 7.59
CA PRO A 27 -3.57 -4.69 8.10
C PRO A 27 -2.52 -4.27 7.06
N VAL A 28 -1.27 -4.19 7.49
CA VAL A 28 -0.16 -3.94 6.55
C VAL A 28 -0.08 -5.12 5.58
N THR A 29 -0.22 -4.85 4.28
CA THR A 29 0.11 -5.84 3.24
C THR A 29 1.60 -6.12 3.28
N TYR A 30 1.96 -7.31 3.77
CA TYR A 30 3.34 -7.74 3.94
C TYR A 30 3.62 -8.92 3.02
N ASN A 31 4.70 -8.80 2.25
CA ASN A 31 5.19 -9.90 1.43
C ASN A 31 6.09 -10.80 2.27
N ASP A 32 5.74 -12.09 2.33
CA ASP A 32 6.57 -13.10 2.95
C ASP A 32 7.94 -13.18 2.26
N GLU A 33 9.02 -13.17 3.04
CA GLU A 33 10.39 -13.05 2.52
C GLU A 33 10.83 -14.30 1.75
N ASP A 34 10.46 -15.49 2.24
CA ASP A 34 10.79 -16.76 1.60
C ASP A 34 10.01 -16.97 0.30
N LEU A 35 8.71 -16.65 0.29
CA LEU A 35 7.89 -16.67 -0.92
C LEU A 35 8.39 -15.65 -1.94
N THR A 36 8.71 -14.43 -1.51
CA THR A 36 9.31 -13.41 -2.38
C THR A 36 10.58 -13.93 -3.05
N THR A 37 11.48 -14.54 -2.26
CA THR A 37 12.73 -15.12 -2.76
C THR A 37 12.49 -16.24 -3.78
N ARG A 38 11.46 -17.08 -3.55
CA ARG A 38 11.09 -18.16 -4.47
C ARG A 38 10.45 -17.67 -5.79
N VAL A 39 9.67 -16.59 -5.75
CA VAL A 39 8.94 -16.09 -6.92
C VAL A 39 9.82 -15.23 -7.84
N LEU A 40 10.77 -14.48 -7.28
CA LEU A 40 11.62 -13.55 -8.02
C LEU A 40 12.31 -14.18 -9.26
N PRO A 41 12.93 -15.38 -9.20
CA PRO A 41 13.52 -16.00 -10.39
C PRO A 41 12.54 -16.24 -11.54
N SER A 42 11.27 -16.54 -11.24
CA SER A 42 10.25 -16.75 -12.26
C SER A 42 9.87 -15.44 -12.95
N LEU A 43 9.75 -14.34 -12.18
CA LEU A 43 9.49 -13.02 -12.76
C LEU A 43 10.66 -12.57 -13.65
N LYS A 44 11.90 -12.74 -13.17
CA LYS A 44 13.13 -12.40 -13.91
C LYS A 44 13.24 -13.13 -15.25
N LYS A 45 12.78 -14.38 -15.33
CA LYS A 45 12.74 -15.13 -16.60
C LYS A 45 11.80 -14.51 -17.63
N ILE A 46 10.77 -13.79 -17.19
CA ILE A 46 9.75 -13.21 -18.06
C ILE A 46 10.15 -11.80 -18.51
N VAL A 47 10.59 -10.96 -17.57
CA VAL A 47 10.82 -9.53 -17.81
C VAL A 47 12.30 -9.10 -17.80
N GLY A 48 13.22 -10.06 -17.67
CA GLY A 48 14.64 -9.76 -17.47
C GLY A 48 14.93 -9.27 -16.05
N GLU A 49 16.20 -9.01 -15.76
CA GLU A 49 16.63 -8.48 -14.46
C GLU A 49 16.27 -6.99 -14.35
N GLU A 50 16.39 -6.28 -15.46
CA GLU A 50 16.06 -4.88 -15.68
C GLU A 50 14.57 -4.56 -15.54
N GLY A 51 13.71 -5.55 -15.80
CA GLY A 51 12.27 -5.43 -15.60
C GLY A 51 11.83 -5.56 -14.14
N ILE A 52 12.74 -5.88 -13.22
CA ILE A 52 12.45 -6.01 -11.79
C ILE A 52 12.89 -4.75 -11.06
N VAL A 53 11.92 -4.04 -10.50
CA VAL A 53 12.17 -2.85 -9.66
C VAL A 53 11.78 -3.16 -8.22
N ARG A 54 12.72 -2.95 -7.29
CA ARG A 54 12.40 -3.01 -5.86
C ARG A 54 11.57 -1.80 -5.46
N SER A 55 10.28 -2.02 -5.24
CA SER A 55 9.38 -0.96 -4.78
C SER A 55 9.75 -0.48 -3.38
N GLY A 56 9.55 0.82 -3.14
CA GLY A 56 9.55 1.39 -1.80
C GLY A 56 8.30 0.98 -1.02
N ARG A 57 8.24 1.35 0.27
CA ARG A 57 7.02 1.19 1.06
C ARG A 57 5.97 2.17 0.57
N SER A 58 4.73 1.71 0.42
CA SER A 58 3.59 2.54 0.04
C SER A 58 2.75 2.90 1.27
N THR A 59 2.07 4.04 1.21
CA THR A 59 1.05 4.45 2.19
C THR A 59 -0.37 4.07 1.76
N GLY A 60 -0.53 3.43 0.60
CA GLY A 60 -1.81 2.88 0.16
C GLY A 60 -2.29 1.74 1.06
N ALA A 61 -3.62 1.56 1.14
CA ALA A 61 -4.26 0.47 1.84
C ALA A 61 -4.78 -0.56 0.82
N GLU A 62 -4.65 -1.84 1.14
CA GLU A 62 -5.00 -2.95 0.24
C GLU A 62 -5.60 -4.10 1.07
N ASP A 63 -6.76 -4.63 0.65
CA ASP A 63 -7.48 -5.66 1.41
C ASP A 63 -6.88 -7.06 1.22
N PHE A 64 -6.02 -7.24 0.20
CA PHE A 64 -5.18 -8.44 0.05
C PHE A 64 -4.39 -8.77 1.33
N SER A 65 -4.14 -7.75 2.16
CA SER A 65 -3.53 -7.89 3.48
C SER A 65 -4.19 -8.97 4.35
N PHE A 66 -5.51 -9.15 4.28
CA PHE A 66 -6.20 -10.21 5.03
C PHE A 66 -5.78 -11.61 4.59
N PHE A 67 -5.61 -11.86 3.28
CA PHE A 67 -5.11 -13.15 2.80
C PHE A 67 -3.68 -13.41 3.26
N SER A 68 -2.84 -12.37 3.26
CA SER A 68 -1.44 -12.48 3.70
C SER A 68 -1.27 -12.73 5.20
N GLN A 69 -2.32 -12.56 6.01
CA GLN A 69 -2.30 -12.94 7.43
C GLN A 69 -2.51 -14.44 7.65
N GLU A 70 -3.23 -15.10 6.74
CA GLU A 70 -3.59 -16.52 6.87
C GLU A 70 -2.56 -17.45 6.22
N VAL A 71 -1.94 -17.01 5.12
CA VAL A 71 -0.93 -17.78 4.38
C VAL A 71 0.15 -16.85 3.82
N PRO A 72 1.37 -17.36 3.53
CA PRO A 72 2.42 -16.58 2.87
C PRO A 72 1.89 -15.90 1.60
N GLY A 73 1.84 -14.56 1.63
CA GLY A 73 1.36 -13.73 0.53
C GLY A 73 2.49 -13.06 -0.24
N PHE A 74 2.27 -12.83 -1.54
CA PHE A 74 3.14 -12.02 -2.38
C PHE A 74 2.29 -11.12 -3.29
N TYR A 75 2.39 -9.82 -3.06
CA TYR A 75 1.70 -8.76 -3.79
C TYR A 75 2.74 -7.83 -4.42
N PHE A 76 2.55 -7.46 -5.68
CA PHE A 76 3.48 -6.59 -6.40
C PHE A 76 2.73 -5.71 -7.40
N PHE A 77 3.37 -4.62 -7.80
CA PHE A 77 2.84 -3.73 -8.83
C PHE A 77 3.34 -4.16 -10.21
N LEU A 78 2.41 -4.25 -11.15
CA LEU A 78 2.73 -4.34 -12.57
C LEU A 78 2.76 -2.92 -13.14
N GLY A 79 3.87 -2.53 -13.78
CA GLY A 79 3.95 -1.25 -14.47
C GLY A 79 3.02 -1.22 -15.68
N VAL A 80 2.14 -0.22 -15.74
CA VAL A 80 1.16 -0.04 -16.82
C VAL A 80 1.32 1.27 -17.60
N ASN A 81 2.27 2.11 -17.18
CA ASN A 81 2.56 3.35 -17.90
C ASN A 81 3.03 3.05 -19.32
N LYS A 82 2.73 3.95 -20.25
CA LYS A 82 3.26 3.89 -21.61
C LYS A 82 4.80 3.85 -21.59
N PRO A 83 5.45 3.16 -22.54
CA PRO A 83 6.90 3.20 -22.67
C PRO A 83 7.42 4.64 -22.65
N ASP A 84 8.55 4.86 -21.97
CA ASP A 84 9.24 6.15 -21.83
C ASP A 84 8.44 7.27 -21.15
N ALA A 85 7.27 6.99 -20.60
CA ALA A 85 6.49 7.97 -19.85
C ALA A 85 7.18 8.36 -18.54
N ASP A 86 7.18 9.65 -18.22
CA ASP A 86 7.61 10.17 -16.92
C ASP A 86 6.59 9.74 -15.85
N PRO A 87 6.97 8.85 -14.89
CA PRO A 87 6.04 8.35 -13.89
C PRO A 87 5.54 9.45 -12.94
N TYR A 88 6.25 10.58 -12.82
CA TYR A 88 5.85 11.70 -11.98
C TYR A 88 4.88 12.67 -12.67
N LYS A 89 4.74 12.55 -13.99
CA LYS A 89 3.76 13.31 -14.79
C LYS A 89 2.57 12.46 -15.22
N THR A 90 2.65 11.16 -15.00
CA THR A 90 1.55 10.24 -15.30
C THR A 90 0.54 10.27 -14.15
N ALA A 91 -0.74 10.36 -14.49
CA ALA A 91 -1.80 10.34 -13.50
C ALA A 91 -1.82 9.01 -12.74
N GLY A 92 -1.67 9.06 -11.42
CA GLY A 92 -1.69 7.87 -10.56
C GLY A 92 -3.10 7.33 -10.29
N ASN A 93 -3.14 6.23 -9.53
CA ASN A 93 -4.38 5.65 -9.03
C ASN A 93 -5.27 6.71 -8.34
N HIS A 94 -6.60 6.56 -8.45
CA HIS A 94 -7.61 7.51 -7.95
C HIS A 94 -7.64 8.90 -8.63
N SER A 95 -6.84 9.15 -9.67
CA SER A 95 -6.99 10.36 -10.50
C SER A 95 -8.10 10.18 -11.55
N PRO A 96 -8.95 11.18 -11.83
CA PRO A 96 -9.89 11.14 -12.94
C PRO A 96 -9.20 11.15 -14.32
N PHE A 97 -7.89 11.45 -14.33
CA PHE A 97 -7.06 11.41 -15.53
C PHE A 97 -6.24 10.13 -15.65
N PHE A 98 -6.52 9.10 -14.85
CA PHE A 98 -5.83 7.81 -14.98
C PHE A 98 -6.05 7.25 -16.39
N LEU A 99 -4.96 7.01 -17.11
CA LEU A 99 -4.98 6.52 -18.49
C LEU A 99 -4.49 5.08 -18.54
N TYR A 100 -5.20 4.24 -19.29
CA TYR A 100 -4.74 2.93 -19.72
C TYR A 100 -3.89 3.00 -21.00
#